data_AF-A0A2D3VRT0-F1
#
_entry.id   AF-A0A2D3VRT0-F1
#
_cell.length_a   1.000
_cell.length_b   1.000
_cell.length_c   1.000
_cell.angle_alpha   90.00
_cell.angle_beta   90.00
_cell.angle_gamma   90.00
#
_symmetry.space_group_name_H-M   'P 1'
#
loop_
_entity.id
_entity.type
_entity.pdbx_description
1 polymer ?
#
loop_
_entity_poly.entity_id
_entity_poly.type
_entity_poly.pdbx_seq_one_letter_code
_entity_poly.pdbx_strand_id
1 'polypeptide(L)'
;MAGRGGRSLFSLSTLLASFFGAVMIAASFAYFNYKFSEYKFIDFKEWIFYEKNDIFIPKDEKYIVVFYSSKESGTMQQLADIELPFPLLAIDYYNEIRENSKNTTFLRSGTKNSLSFIQRFNIYESPSIFFIKKSKETLYKQDSMIHKLDNLQELSSKINNL
;
A
#
# COMPACT_ATOMS: atom_id res chain seq x y z
N MET A 1 -24.00 -36.70 -55.38
CA MET A 1 -23.15 -35.50 -55.44
C MET A 1 -23.22 -34.79 -54.08
N ALA A 2 -22.15 -34.87 -53.28
CA ALA A 2 -22.09 -34.26 -51.96
C ALA A 2 -21.63 -32.80 -52.09
N GLY A 3 -22.57 -31.86 -51.98
CA GLY A 3 -22.25 -30.43 -51.88
C GLY A 3 -21.55 -30.15 -50.55
N ARG A 4 -20.21 -30.08 -50.56
CA ARG A 4 -19.42 -29.57 -49.44
C ARG A 4 -19.72 -28.07 -49.27
N GLY A 5 -20.69 -27.74 -48.42
CA GLY A 5 -20.91 -26.37 -47.97
C GLY A 5 -19.72 -25.89 -47.16
N GLY A 6 -18.83 -25.12 -47.79
CA GLY A 6 -17.71 -24.48 -47.11
C GLY A 6 -18.23 -23.57 -46.01
N ARG A 7 -17.95 -23.89 -44.75
CA ARG A 7 -18.19 -22.98 -43.63
C ARG A 7 -17.30 -21.75 -43.83
N SER A 8 -17.88 -20.67 -44.31
CA SER A 8 -17.20 -19.38 -44.44
C SER A 8 -16.75 -18.92 -43.05
N LEU A 9 -15.44 -18.79 -42.85
CA LEU A 9 -14.82 -18.22 -41.65
C LEU A 9 -15.11 -16.71 -41.48
N PHE A 10 -15.83 -16.12 -42.44
CA PHE A 10 -16.28 -14.73 -42.47
C PHE A 10 -17.81 -14.63 -42.42
N SER A 11 -18.48 -15.41 -41.57
CA SER A 11 -19.89 -15.14 -41.28
C SER A 11 -20.00 -13.84 -40.47
N LEU A 12 -21.06 -13.06 -40.72
CA LEU A 12 -21.36 -11.84 -39.95
C LEU A 12 -21.40 -12.13 -38.44
N SER A 13 -21.88 -13.31 -38.05
CA SER A 13 -21.88 -13.78 -36.67
C SER A 13 -20.48 -14.01 -36.10
N THR A 14 -19.52 -14.51 -36.88
CA THR A 14 -18.13 -14.71 -36.45
C THR A 14 -17.41 -13.37 -36.30
N LEU A 15 -17.67 -12.42 -37.20
CA LEU A 15 -17.16 -11.04 -37.15
C LEU A 15 -17.73 -10.26 -35.95
N LEU A 16 -19.03 -10.42 -35.65
CA LEU A 16 -19.65 -9.84 -34.48
C LEU A 16 -19.10 -10.49 -33.20
N ALA A 17 -18.98 -11.82 -33.15
CA ALA A 17 -18.44 -12.52 -31.99
C ALA A 17 -16.98 -12.15 -31.71
N SER A 18 -16.14 -12.00 -32.73
CA SER A 18 -14.76 -11.53 -32.56
C SER A 18 -14.69 -10.08 -32.11
N PHE A 19 -15.55 -9.21 -32.64
CA PHE A 19 -15.69 -7.83 -32.19
C PHE A 19 -16.12 -7.76 -30.72
N PHE A 20 -17.20 -8.43 -30.33
CA PHE A 20 -17.66 -8.46 -28.94
C PHE A 20 -16.64 -9.11 -27.99
N GLY A 21 -15.96 -10.17 -28.42
CA GLY A 21 -14.87 -10.78 -27.67
C GLY A 21 -13.72 -9.80 -27.43
N ALA A 22 -13.29 -9.09 -28.48
CA ALA A 22 -12.26 -8.05 -28.38
C ALA A 22 -12.70 -6.89 -27.47
N VAL A 23 -13.94 -6.41 -27.60
CA VAL A 23 -14.51 -5.35 -26.76
C VAL A 23 -14.57 -5.77 -25.30
N MET A 24 -15.00 -7.01 -24.99
CA MET A 24 -15.03 -7.50 -23.61
C MET A 24 -13.64 -7.60 -22.99
N ILE A 25 -12.64 -8.07 -23.76
CA ILE A 25 -11.24 -8.12 -23.28
C ILE A 25 -10.72 -6.71 -23.05
N ALA A 26 -10.93 -5.79 -23.99
CA ALA A 26 -10.51 -4.40 -23.86
C ALA A 26 -11.17 -3.70 -22.67
N ALA A 27 -12.48 -3.90 -22.47
CA ALA A 27 -13.21 -3.35 -21.34
C ALA A 27 -12.73 -3.94 -20.01
N SER A 28 -12.53 -5.25 -19.94
CA SER A 28 -11.98 -5.91 -18.75
C SER A 28 -10.58 -5.38 -18.45
N PHE A 29 -9.71 -5.31 -19.45
CA PHE A 29 -8.36 -4.76 -19.31
C PHE A 29 -8.39 -3.30 -18.85
N ALA A 30 -9.21 -2.46 -19.47
CA ALA A 30 -9.36 -1.06 -19.08
C ALA A 30 -9.86 -0.92 -17.64
N TYR A 31 -10.87 -1.70 -17.24
CA TYR A 31 -11.39 -1.71 -15.87
C TYR A 31 -10.33 -2.17 -14.85
N PHE A 32 -9.60 -3.25 -15.15
CA PHE A 32 -8.52 -3.73 -14.28
C PHE A 32 -7.41 -2.70 -14.15
N ASN A 33 -6.98 -2.04 -15.23
CA ASN A 33 -5.97 -0.99 -15.16
C ASN A 33 -6.46 0.24 -14.41
N TYR A 34 -7.72 0.64 -14.61
CA TYR A 34 -8.34 1.72 -13.87
C TYR A 34 -8.34 1.42 -12.36
N LYS A 35 -8.83 0.25 -11.94
CA LYS A 35 -8.79 -0.18 -10.54
C LYS A 35 -7.37 -0.37 -10.00
N PHE A 36 -6.44 -0.82 -10.83
CA PHE A 36 -5.05 -0.94 -10.43
C PHE A 36 -4.39 0.42 -10.18
N SER A 37 -4.76 1.45 -10.96
CA SER A 37 -4.28 2.82 -10.79
C SER A 37 -4.75 3.47 -9.49
N GLU A 38 -5.86 2.99 -8.91
CA GLU A 38 -6.33 3.42 -7.59
C GLU A 38 -5.42 2.91 -6.45
N TYR A 39 -4.68 1.80 -6.67
CA TYR A 39 -3.77 1.30 -5.66
C TYR A 39 -2.56 2.22 -5.49
N LYS A 40 -2.28 2.52 -4.23
CA LYS A 40 -1.10 3.28 -3.84
C LYS A 40 0.00 2.28 -3.49
N PHE A 41 1.19 2.54 -4.01
CA PHE A 41 2.36 1.68 -3.84
C PHE A 41 3.48 2.46 -3.17
N ILE A 42 4.32 1.72 -2.46
CA ILE A 42 5.60 2.18 -1.88
C ILE A 42 6.67 1.24 -2.43
N ASP A 43 7.66 1.78 -3.12
CA ASP A 43 8.88 1.03 -3.42
C ASP A 43 9.99 1.50 -2.47
N PHE A 44 10.42 0.64 -1.56
CA PHE A 44 11.50 0.95 -0.61
C PHE A 44 12.88 1.09 -1.27
N LYS A 45 13.03 0.79 -2.57
CA LYS A 45 14.23 1.18 -3.35
C LYS A 45 14.21 2.64 -3.77
N GLU A 46 13.05 3.16 -4.13
CA GLU A 46 12.90 4.55 -4.56
C GLU A 46 12.71 5.48 -3.35
N TRP A 47 11.90 5.05 -2.39
CA TRP A 47 11.54 5.80 -1.20
C TRP A 47 12.36 5.30 -0.03
N ILE A 48 13.54 5.89 0.12
CA ILE A 48 14.49 5.51 1.15
C ILE A 48 14.00 6.02 2.50
N PHE A 49 13.91 5.09 3.46
CA PHE A 49 13.66 5.34 4.86
C PHE A 49 14.88 4.91 5.68
N TYR A 50 15.09 5.57 6.81
CA TYR A 50 16.24 5.36 7.67
C TYR A 50 15.78 4.96 9.06
N GLU A 51 16.38 3.89 9.56
CA GLU A 51 16.36 3.54 10.98
C GLU A 51 17.33 4.47 11.75
N LYS A 52 17.68 4.15 12.99
CA LYS A 52 18.65 4.92 13.77
C LYS A 52 20.00 5.06 13.05
N ASN A 53 20.56 3.96 12.56
CA ASN A 53 21.92 3.90 12.00
C ASN A 53 21.99 3.49 10.53
N ASP A 54 20.95 2.85 10.00
CA ASP A 54 20.99 2.20 8.69
C ASP A 54 19.77 2.57 7.82
N ILE A 55 19.87 2.25 6.53
CA ILE A 55 18.73 2.28 5.62
C ILE A 55 17.81 1.11 5.95
N PHE A 56 16.51 1.39 6.07
CA PHE A 56 15.50 0.37 6.29
C PHE A 56 15.35 -0.51 5.04
N ILE A 57 15.35 -1.82 5.25
CA ILE A 57 15.08 -2.82 4.22
C ILE A 57 13.91 -3.68 4.68
N PRO A 58 12.77 -3.69 3.96
CA PRO A 58 11.60 -4.44 4.37
C PRO A 58 11.84 -5.96 4.19
N LYS A 59 11.49 -6.74 5.22
CA LYS A 59 11.72 -8.19 5.29
C LYS A 59 10.43 -9.01 5.31
N ASP A 60 9.38 -8.46 5.91
CA ASP A 60 8.11 -9.13 6.17
C ASP A 60 7.11 -8.93 5.04
N GLU A 61 6.18 -9.86 4.89
CA GLU A 61 5.18 -9.84 3.81
C GLU A 61 4.08 -8.78 4.03
N LYS A 62 3.89 -8.34 5.28
CA LYS A 62 2.89 -7.36 5.68
C LYS A 62 3.44 -6.45 6.77
N TYR A 63 3.09 -5.19 6.68
CA TYR A 63 3.42 -4.18 7.68
C TYR A 63 2.20 -3.34 8.01
N ILE A 64 2.17 -2.87 9.25
CA ILE A 64 1.32 -1.77 9.67
C ILE A 64 2.16 -0.51 9.54
N VAL A 65 1.68 0.49 8.81
CA VAL A 65 2.36 1.78 8.67
C VAL A 65 1.63 2.78 9.52
N VAL A 66 2.36 3.45 10.41
CA VAL A 66 1.88 4.58 11.19
C VAL A 66 2.71 5.80 10.83
N PHE A 67 2.04 6.81 10.31
CA PHE A 67 2.62 8.13 10.12
C PHE A 67 2.24 9.00 11.33
N TYR A 68 3.23 9.51 12.06
CA TYR A 68 3.00 10.19 13.33
C TYR A 68 3.90 11.42 13.51
N SER A 69 3.64 12.18 14.57
CA SER A 69 4.49 13.27 15.03
C SER A 69 5.17 12.91 16.35
N SER A 70 6.50 12.92 16.38
CA SER A 70 7.27 12.77 17.63
C SER A 70 7.11 13.95 18.60
N LYS A 71 6.62 15.11 18.12
CA LYS A 71 6.33 16.27 18.98
C LYS A 71 5.04 16.11 19.79
N GLU A 72 4.21 15.14 19.42
CA GLU A 72 3.04 14.78 20.21
C GLU A 72 3.46 13.96 21.43
N SER A 73 3.08 14.44 22.62
CA SER A 73 3.52 13.87 23.90
C SER A 73 3.04 12.43 24.06
N GLY A 74 3.95 11.52 24.41
CA GLY A 74 3.64 10.13 24.71
C GLY A 74 3.49 9.21 23.49
N THR A 75 3.32 9.76 22.28
CA THR A 75 3.10 9.00 21.04
C THR A 75 4.22 8.00 20.76
N MET A 76 5.48 8.42 20.88
CA MET A 76 6.61 7.53 20.65
C MET A 76 6.68 6.37 21.65
N GLN A 77 6.29 6.60 22.91
CA GLN A 77 6.32 5.58 23.95
C GLN A 77 5.20 4.56 23.71
N GLN A 78 4.00 5.05 23.39
CA GLN A 78 2.87 4.21 23.02
C GLN A 78 3.17 3.31 21.82
N LEU A 79 3.83 3.83 20.78
CA LEU A 79 4.26 3.04 19.62
C LEU A 79 5.35 2.03 19.95
N ALA A 80 6.19 2.29 20.96
CA ALA A 80 7.23 1.35 21.36
C ALA A 80 6.67 0.15 22.14
N ASP A 81 5.66 0.42 22.97
CA ASP A 81 5.10 -0.54 23.93
C ASP A 81 3.91 -1.34 23.36
N ILE A 82 3.42 -0.98 22.16
CA ILE A 82 2.28 -1.66 21.56
C ILE A 82 2.65 -3.06 21.05
N GLU A 83 1.85 -4.05 21.45
CA GLU A 83 1.95 -5.41 20.94
C GLU A 83 0.95 -5.61 19.81
N LEU A 84 1.48 -5.88 18.61
CA LEU A 84 0.69 -6.05 17.39
C LEU A 84 1.02 -7.38 16.70
N PRO A 85 0.05 -8.00 16.01
CA PRO A 85 0.27 -9.27 15.30
C PRO A 85 1.18 -9.13 14.07
N PHE A 86 1.36 -7.90 13.56
CA PHE A 86 2.21 -7.58 12.42
C PHE A 86 3.25 -6.54 12.82
N PRO A 87 4.44 -6.52 12.18
CA PRO A 87 5.45 -5.51 12.42
C PRO A 87 4.95 -4.12 12.03
N LEU A 88 5.33 -3.14 12.86
CA LEU A 88 4.93 -1.73 12.75
C LEU A 88 6.07 -0.90 12.17
N LEU A 89 5.78 -0.14 11.13
CA LEU A 89 6.65 0.89 10.56
C LEU A 89 6.14 2.25 11.02
N ALA A 90 6.80 2.84 12.00
CA ALA A 90 6.46 4.14 12.55
C ALA A 90 7.28 5.24 11.85
N ILE A 91 6.69 5.95 10.90
CA ILE A 91 7.33 7.01 10.13
C ILE A 91 7.08 8.35 10.83
N ASP A 92 8.14 8.97 11.35
CA ASP A 92 8.05 10.26 12.03
C ASP A 92 8.11 11.42 11.04
N TYR A 93 7.13 12.33 11.14
CA TYR A 93 7.13 13.59 10.41
C TYR A 93 8.31 14.51 10.77
N TYR A 94 8.74 14.51 12.04
CA TYR A 94 9.81 15.39 12.54
C TYR A 94 11.20 14.76 12.50
N ASN A 95 11.32 13.52 12.01
CA ASN A 95 12.57 12.79 11.86
C ASN A 95 13.41 12.67 13.16
N GLU A 96 12.77 12.56 14.32
CA GLU A 96 13.46 12.29 15.57
C GLU A 96 14.09 10.89 15.57
N ILE A 97 15.29 10.81 16.14
CA ILE A 97 16.05 9.56 16.22
C ILE A 97 15.50 8.74 17.40
N ARG A 98 15.10 7.50 17.11
CA ARG A 98 14.65 6.54 18.12
C ARG A 98 15.18 5.14 17.83
N GLU A 99 15.39 4.34 18.87
CA GLU A 99 15.71 2.93 18.74
C GLU A 99 14.46 2.10 18.49
N ASN A 100 14.59 1.07 17.65
CA ASN A 100 13.51 0.14 17.37
C ASN A 100 13.11 -0.61 18.64
N SER A 101 11.81 -0.88 18.79
CA SER A 101 11.32 -1.82 19.78
C SER A 101 11.16 -3.21 19.16
N LYS A 102 10.65 -4.17 19.93
CA LYS A 102 10.47 -5.56 19.48
C LYS A 102 9.61 -5.68 18.23
N ASN A 103 8.53 -4.89 18.13
CA ASN A 103 7.57 -4.95 17.04
C ASN A 103 7.52 -3.65 16.21
N THR A 104 8.22 -2.60 16.64
CA THR A 104 8.17 -1.28 16.00
C THR A 104 9.52 -0.85 15.47
N THR A 105 9.59 -0.66 14.16
CA THR A 105 10.70 -0.02 13.48
C THR A 105 10.39 1.48 13.36
N PHE A 106 11.22 2.31 14.00
CA PHE A 106 11.09 3.76 13.89
C PHE A 106 11.86 4.25 12.68
N LEU A 107 11.15 4.90 11.77
CA LEU A 107 11.63 5.32 10.47
C LEU A 107 11.63 6.83 10.35
N ARG A 108 12.70 7.32 9.72
CA ARG A 108 12.88 8.70 9.30
C ARG A 108 12.98 8.76 7.80
N SER A 109 12.66 9.90 7.21
CA SER A 109 12.82 10.10 5.77
C SER A 109 13.21 11.54 5.43
N GLY A 110 13.89 11.71 4.30
CA GLY A 110 14.20 13.03 3.79
C GLY A 110 12.92 13.80 3.45
N THR A 111 12.93 15.13 3.59
CA THR A 111 11.74 15.98 3.41
C THR A 111 10.99 15.73 2.10
N LYS A 112 11.71 15.54 0.98
CA LYS A 112 11.11 15.23 -0.32
C LYS A 112 10.35 13.90 -0.30
N ASN A 113 10.92 12.87 0.32
CA ASN A 113 10.32 11.55 0.43
C ASN A 113 9.10 11.61 1.37
N SER A 114 9.22 12.26 2.53
CA SER A 114 8.09 12.47 3.45
C SER A 114 6.93 13.20 2.77
N LEU A 115 7.19 14.28 2.02
CA LEU A 115 6.15 15.02 1.31
C LEU A 115 5.50 14.17 0.20
N SER A 116 6.31 13.44 -0.57
CA SER A 116 5.82 12.53 -1.61
C SER A 116 4.96 11.42 -1.02
N PHE A 117 5.36 10.90 0.14
CA PHE A 117 4.61 9.91 0.91
C PHE A 117 3.26 10.46 1.39
N ILE A 118 3.26 11.62 2.05
CA ILE A 118 2.03 12.30 2.50
C ILE A 118 1.06 12.51 1.34
N GLN A 119 1.55 13.05 0.22
CA GLN A 119 0.72 13.33 -0.96
C GLN A 119 0.20 12.06 -1.63
N ARG A 120 1.05 11.06 -1.86
CA ARG A 120 0.65 9.79 -2.48
C ARG A 120 -0.41 9.10 -1.64
N PHE A 121 -0.23 9.08 -0.32
CA PHE A 121 -1.16 8.44 0.59
C PHE A 121 -2.36 9.31 0.95
N ASN A 122 -2.40 10.59 0.59
CA ASN A 122 -3.45 11.53 1.02
C ASN A 122 -3.57 11.57 2.55
N ILE A 123 -2.43 11.67 3.23
CA ILE A 123 -2.37 11.77 4.69
C ILE A 123 -2.64 13.23 5.06
N TYR A 124 -3.82 13.53 5.58
CA TYR A 124 -4.20 14.89 5.98
C TYR A 124 -4.07 15.14 7.48
N GLU A 125 -3.96 14.08 8.27
CA GLU A 125 -3.98 14.13 9.73
C GLU A 125 -2.93 13.17 10.32
N SER A 126 -2.49 13.47 11.54
CA SER A 126 -1.54 12.66 12.31
C SER A 126 -2.13 12.39 13.69
N PRO A 127 -1.99 11.17 14.24
CA PRO A 127 -1.43 9.98 13.60
C PRO A 127 -2.38 9.33 12.58
N SER A 128 -1.82 8.75 11.52
CA SER A 128 -2.55 8.00 10.49
C SER A 128 -2.02 6.57 10.37
N ILE A 129 -2.92 5.58 10.29
CA ILE A 129 -2.58 4.17 10.10
C ILE A 129 -3.13 3.61 8.79
N PHE A 130 -2.34 2.75 8.16
CA PHE A 130 -2.82 1.82 7.13
C PHE A 130 -1.92 0.57 7.05
N PHE A 131 -2.43 -0.46 6.37
CA PHE A 131 -1.68 -1.67 6.10
C PHE A 131 -1.04 -1.61 4.72
N ILE A 132 0.16 -2.17 4.63
CA ILE A 132 0.80 -2.46 3.35
C ILE A 132 1.13 -3.95 3.25
N LYS A 133 1.03 -4.47 2.03
CA LYS A 133 1.34 -5.86 1.72
C LYS A 133 2.35 -5.91 0.59
N LYS A 134 3.32 -6.81 0.70
CA LYS A 134 4.32 -7.02 -0.34
C LYS A 134 3.64 -7.46 -1.63
N SER A 135 3.98 -6.77 -2.71
CA SER A 135 3.55 -7.13 -4.06
C SER A 135 4.69 -7.84 -4.80
N LYS A 136 5.90 -7.28 -4.75
CA LYS A 136 7.09 -7.84 -5.39
C LYS A 136 8.35 -7.21 -4.80
N GLU A 137 9.35 -8.01 -4.39
CA GLU A 137 10.63 -7.48 -3.87
C GLU A 137 10.43 -6.38 -2.79
N THR A 138 10.82 -5.14 -3.09
CA THR A 138 10.70 -3.94 -2.24
C THR A 138 9.44 -3.12 -2.52
N LEU A 139 8.59 -3.57 -3.44
CA LEU A 139 7.33 -2.94 -3.81
C LEU A 139 6.20 -3.48 -2.93
N TYR A 140 5.58 -2.58 -2.18
CA TYR A 140 4.44 -2.84 -1.31
C TYR A 140 3.23 -2.05 -1.80
N LYS A 141 2.06 -2.67 -1.73
CA LYS A 141 0.77 -2.03 -2.05
C LYS A 141 0.03 -1.70 -0.76
N GLN A 142 -0.73 -0.61 -0.78
CA GLN A 142 -1.72 -0.33 0.25
C GLN A 142 -2.79 -1.42 0.26
N ASP A 143 -3.04 -2.01 1.42
CA ASP A 143 -3.96 -3.16 1.60
C ASP A 143 -5.19 -2.78 2.46
N SER A 144 -5.29 -1.52 2.91
CA SER A 144 -6.41 -1.00 3.70
C SER A 144 -6.71 0.46 3.40
N MET A 145 -7.88 0.97 3.81
CA MET A 145 -8.08 2.42 3.91
C MET A 145 -7.13 3.05 4.93
N ILE A 146 -6.88 4.35 4.78
CA ILE A 146 -6.15 5.13 5.78
C ILE A 146 -7.15 5.57 6.84
N HIS A 147 -6.87 5.19 8.07
CA HIS A 147 -7.68 5.59 9.20
C HIS A 147 -6.94 6.67 9.98
N LYS A 148 -7.66 7.75 10.27
CA LYS A 148 -7.31 8.64 11.36
C LYS A 148 -7.37 7.86 12.68
N LEU A 149 -6.39 8.08 13.52
CA LEU A 149 -6.43 7.68 14.91
C LEU A 149 -6.64 8.94 15.75
N ASP A 150 -7.78 9.01 16.46
CA ASP A 150 -8.00 10.07 17.44
C ASP A 150 -7.07 9.87 18.66
N ASN A 151 -6.63 8.63 18.90
CA ASN A 151 -5.54 8.28 19.81
C ASN A 151 -4.90 6.93 19.39
N LEU A 152 -3.66 6.66 19.81
CA LEU A 152 -2.97 5.40 19.52
C LEU A 152 -3.51 4.19 20.32
N GLN A 153 -4.34 4.40 21.34
CA GLN A 153 -4.93 3.31 22.12
C GLN A 153 -5.99 2.55 21.32
N GLU A 154 -6.66 3.24 20.40
CA GLU A 154 -7.57 2.65 19.41
C GLU A 154 -6.87 1.81 18.34
N LEU A 155 -5.53 1.86 18.27
CA LEU A 155 -4.76 1.12 17.29
C LEU A 155 -4.94 -0.40 17.46
N SER A 156 -4.77 -0.89 18.68
CA SER A 156 -4.90 -2.32 19.00
C SER A 156 -6.34 -2.81 18.81
N SER A 157 -7.35 -1.99 19.11
CA SER A 157 -8.76 -2.36 18.94
C SER A 157 -9.20 -2.36 17.49
N LYS A 158 -8.72 -1.43 16.65
CA LYS A 158 -8.98 -1.43 15.19
C LYS A 158 -8.28 -2.58 14.47
N ILE A 159 -7.04 -2.91 14.84
CA ILE A 159 -6.28 -3.98 14.18
C ILE A 159 -6.93 -5.36 14.36
N ASN A 160 -7.60 -5.60 15.49
CA ASN A 160 -8.35 -6.85 15.68
C ASN A 160 -9.64 -6.94 14.84
N ASN A 161 -10.09 -5.81 14.28
CA ASN A 161 -11.33 -5.70 13.49
C ASN A 161 -11.06 -5.45 11.98
N LEU A 162 -9.80 -5.42 11.55
CA LEU A 162 -9.33 -5.21 10.16
C LEU A 162 -8.68 -6.47 9.61
#